data_AF-A0A944RNT1-F1
#
_entry.id   AF-A0A944RNT1-F1
#
_cell.length_a   1.000
_cell.length_b   1.000
_cell.length_c   1.000
_cell.angle_alpha   90.00
_cell.angle_beta   90.00
_cell.angle_gamma   90.00
#
_symmetry.space_group_name_H-M   'P 1'
#
loop_
_entity.id
_entity.type
_entity.pdbx_description
1 polymer ?
#
loop_
_entity_poly.entity_id
_entity_poly.type
_entity_poly.pdbx_seq_one_letter_code
_entity_poly.pdbx_strand_id
1 'polypeptide(L)'
;MKLRMILIVLSLMAFLSAWAGGYLYYSATKNSAFEEAKRQAVFHTETIKSHLSFFLNENSNSVKALTGLKELKNALSKKDEVSLARTNSILDHFKNTDQVDVSYLIDLDGNTIASSNRNASDSFMGQNYAFRPYFQHAIKGDPTV
;
A
#
# COMPACT_ATOMS: atom_id res chain seq x y z
N MET A 1 47.77 -14.24 59.64
CA MET A 1 47.95 -14.30 58.17
C MET A 1 46.95 -15.21 57.46
N LYS A 2 46.63 -16.41 57.99
CA LYS A 2 45.69 -17.36 57.34
C LYS A 2 44.25 -16.84 57.13
N LEU A 3 43.67 -16.12 58.11
CA LEU A 3 42.30 -15.61 58.01
C LEU A 3 42.10 -14.56 56.89
N ARG A 4 43.05 -13.62 56.74
CA ARG A 4 43.02 -12.62 55.66
C ARG A 4 43.07 -13.28 54.28
N MET A 5 43.87 -14.33 54.13
CA MET A 5 43.96 -15.09 52.88
C MET A 5 42.63 -15.77 52.54
N ILE A 6 41.97 -16.39 53.53
CA ILE A 6 40.66 -17.04 53.33
C ILE A 6 39.59 -16.02 52.91
N LEU A 7 39.54 -14.84 53.55
CA LEU A 7 38.57 -13.79 53.21
C LEU A 7 38.79 -13.27 51.78
N ILE A 8 40.04 -13.06 51.35
CA ILE A 8 40.35 -12.62 49.99
C ILE A 8 39.89 -13.65 48.96
N VAL A 9 40.15 -14.95 49.20
CA VAL A 9 39.74 -16.02 48.28
C VAL A 9 38.22 -16.09 48.16
N LEU A 10 37.48 -15.99 49.27
CA LEU A 10 36.01 -15.99 49.25
C LEU A 10 35.44 -14.79 48.51
N SER A 11 35.98 -13.58 48.73
CA SER A 11 35.57 -12.39 47.99
C SER A 11 35.85 -12.51 46.49
N LEU A 12 37.00 -13.09 46.12
CA LEU A 12 37.35 -13.32 44.71
C LEU A 12 36.40 -14.33 44.05
N MET A 13 36.04 -15.42 44.75
CA MET A 13 35.06 -16.39 44.25
C MET A 13 33.65 -15.80 44.11
N ALA A 14 33.22 -14.98 45.06
CA ALA A 14 31.94 -14.29 44.98
C ALA A 14 31.90 -13.33 43.78
N PHE A 15 33.00 -12.59 43.55
CA PHE A 15 33.14 -11.69 42.42
C PHE A 15 33.11 -12.44 41.08
N LEU A 16 33.89 -13.53 40.94
CA LEU A 16 33.90 -14.34 39.72
C LEU A 16 32.54 -14.97 39.43
N SER A 17 31.83 -15.43 40.46
CA SER A 17 30.48 -15.97 40.33
C SER A 17 29.49 -14.91 39.84
N ALA A 18 29.51 -13.71 40.43
CA ALA A 18 28.65 -12.61 40.01
C ALA A 18 28.96 -12.16 38.57
N TRP A 19 30.24 -12.11 38.20
CA TRP A 19 30.68 -11.75 36.85
C TRP A 19 30.24 -12.78 35.80
N ALA A 20 30.50 -14.07 36.05
CA ALA A 20 30.09 -15.15 35.15
C ALA A 20 28.56 -15.25 35.02
N GLY A 21 27.84 -15.12 36.15
CA GLY A 21 26.37 -15.11 36.16
C GLY A 21 25.80 -13.94 35.36
N GLY A 22 26.34 -12.72 35.56
CA GLY A 22 25.95 -11.54 34.79
C GLY A 22 26.25 -11.67 33.30
N TYR A 23 27.41 -12.22 32.94
CA TYR A 23 27.77 -12.46 31.54
C TYR A 23 26.83 -13.46 30.86
N LEU A 24 26.54 -14.59 31.52
CA LEU A 24 25.62 -15.60 30.99
C LEU A 24 24.19 -15.05 30.85
N TYR A 25 23.71 -14.31 31.86
CA TYR A 25 22.39 -13.67 31.81
C TYR A 25 22.30 -12.65 30.67
N TYR A 26 23.31 -11.79 30.51
CA TYR A 26 23.37 -10.82 29.43
C TYR A 26 23.42 -11.50 28.05
N SER A 27 24.23 -12.54 27.89
CA SER A 27 24.33 -13.28 26.62
C SER A 27 23.02 -14.00 26.27
N ALA A 28 22.33 -14.59 27.26
CA ALA A 28 21.06 -15.26 27.03
C ALA A 28 19.95 -14.27 26.65
N THR A 29 19.85 -13.15 27.37
CA THR A 29 18.81 -12.13 27.14
C THR A 29 19.04 -11.33 25.86
N LYS A 30 20.29 -10.99 25.53
CA LYS A 30 20.63 -10.25 24.31
C LYS A 30 20.20 -10.98 23.04
N ASN A 31 20.46 -12.29 22.97
CA ASN A 31 20.12 -13.08 21.79
C ASN A 31 18.59 -13.16 21.59
N SER A 32 17.84 -13.37 22.67
CA SER A 32 16.37 -13.38 22.61
C SER A 32 15.79 -12.02 22.22
N ALA A 33 16.33 -10.92 22.76
CA ALA A 33 15.89 -9.57 22.42
C ALA A 33 16.16 -9.23 20.95
N PHE A 34 17.30 -9.66 20.40
CA PHE A 34 17.63 -9.44 19.00
C PHE A 34 16.74 -10.28 18.06
N GLU A 35 16.50 -11.55 18.38
CA GLU A 35 15.60 -12.41 17.62
C GLU A 35 14.15 -11.91 17.67
N GLU A 36 13.70 -11.38 18.80
CA GLU A 36 12.39 -10.75 18.91
C GLU A 36 12.28 -9.48 18.07
N ALA A 37 13.28 -8.59 18.13
CA ALA A 37 13.32 -7.40 17.29
C ALA A 37 13.32 -7.75 15.79
N LYS A 38 14.06 -8.79 15.39
CA LYS A 38 14.06 -9.29 14.01
C LYS A 38 12.71 -9.83 13.60
N ARG A 39 12.06 -10.65 14.45
CA ARG A 39 10.71 -11.17 14.19
C ARG A 39 9.69 -10.04 14.03
N GLN A 40 9.75 -9.02 14.89
CA GLN A 40 8.89 -7.84 14.80
C GLN A 40 9.13 -7.09 13.50
N ALA A 41 10.38 -6.84 13.10
CA ALA A 41 10.71 -6.17 11.85
C ALA A 41 10.15 -6.91 10.63
N VAL A 42 10.28 -8.24 10.59
CA VAL A 42 9.71 -9.07 9.52
C VAL A 42 8.19 -9.02 9.55
N PHE A 43 7.58 -9.17 10.73
CA PHE A 43 6.13 -9.10 10.89
C PHE A 43 5.55 -7.75 10.42
N HIS A 44 6.18 -6.63 10.80
CA HIS A 44 5.78 -5.30 10.35
C HIS A 44 5.92 -5.15 8.84
N THR A 45 7.00 -5.67 8.25
CA THR A 45 7.21 -5.63 6.80
C THR A 45 6.14 -6.43 6.05
N GLU A 46 5.84 -7.65 6.49
CA GLU A 46 4.79 -8.48 5.89
C GLU A 46 3.40 -7.87 6.08
N THR A 47 3.15 -7.23 7.23
CA THR A 47 1.91 -6.50 7.50
C THR A 47 1.74 -5.34 6.52
N ILE A 48 2.76 -4.49 6.36
CA ILE A 48 2.74 -3.37 5.40
C ILE A 48 2.52 -3.87 3.98
N LYS A 49 3.24 -4.91 3.57
CA LYS A 49 3.08 -5.54 2.25
C LYS A 49 1.66 -6.06 2.03
N SER A 50 1.08 -6.73 3.03
CA SER A 50 -0.29 -7.23 2.97
C SER A 50 -1.30 -6.10 2.83
N HIS A 51 -1.19 -5.05 3.65
CA HIS A 51 -2.06 -3.87 3.55
C HIS A 51 -1.95 -3.19 2.19
N LEU A 52 -0.72 -2.97 1.70
CA LEU A 52 -0.51 -2.35 0.38
C LEU A 52 -1.13 -3.20 -0.73
N SER A 53 -0.89 -4.51 -0.70
CA SER A 53 -1.46 -5.44 -1.70
C SER A 53 -2.98 -5.45 -1.66
N PHE A 54 -3.57 -5.39 -0.46
CA PHE A 54 -5.01 -5.29 -0.28
C PHE A 54 -5.56 -3.99 -0.89
N PHE A 55 -4.98 -2.84 -0.55
CA PHE A 55 -5.39 -1.54 -1.09
C PHE A 55 -5.29 -1.49 -2.63
N LEU A 56 -4.20 -2.00 -3.21
CA LEU A 56 -4.04 -2.05 -4.67
C LEU A 56 -5.07 -2.97 -5.33
N ASN A 57 -5.32 -4.15 -4.74
CA ASN A 57 -6.29 -5.09 -5.26
C ASN A 57 -7.73 -4.56 -5.16
N GLU A 58 -8.07 -3.88 -4.07
CA GLU A 58 -9.39 -3.26 -3.88
C GLU A 58 -9.67 -2.21 -4.95
N ASN A 59 -8.71 -1.30 -5.18
CA ASN A 59 -8.81 -0.31 -6.26
C ASN A 59 -8.96 -0.95 -7.65
N SER A 60 -8.20 -2.02 -7.93
CA SER A 60 -8.32 -2.78 -9.19
C SER A 60 -9.71 -3.39 -9.37
N ASN A 61 -10.30 -3.91 -8.29
CA ASN A 61 -11.64 -4.49 -8.33
C ASN A 61 -12.73 -3.44 -8.56
N SER A 62 -12.60 -2.25 -7.98
CA SER A 62 -13.52 -1.13 -8.26
C SER A 62 -13.48 -0.72 -9.74
N VAL A 63 -12.30 -0.65 -10.35
CA VAL A 63 -12.18 -0.40 -11.80
C VAL A 63 -12.85 -1.51 -12.62
N LYS A 64 -12.64 -2.79 -12.26
CA LYS A 64 -13.34 -3.90 -12.93
C LYS A 64 -14.86 -3.78 -12.82
N ALA A 65 -15.38 -3.43 -11.65
CA ALA A 65 -16.81 -3.20 -11.44
C ALA A 65 -17.35 -2.08 -12.34
N LEU A 66 -16.61 -0.95 -12.45
CA LEU A 66 -16.94 0.14 -13.37
C LEU A 66 -17.03 -0.33 -14.82
N THR A 67 -16.06 -1.12 -15.30
CA THR A 67 -16.05 -1.59 -16.70
C THR A 67 -17.26 -2.48 -17.06
N GLY A 68 -17.93 -3.09 -16.08
CA GLY A 68 -19.14 -3.88 -16.28
C GLY A 68 -20.42 -3.06 -16.46
N LEU A 69 -20.38 -1.75 -16.17
CA LEU A 69 -21.56 -0.89 -16.24
C LEU A 69 -21.90 -0.53 -17.69
N LYS A 70 -23.20 -0.64 -18.03
CA LYS A 70 -23.69 -0.36 -19.38
C LYS A 70 -23.53 1.12 -19.75
N GLU A 71 -23.53 1.99 -18.75
CA GLU A 71 -23.42 3.43 -18.87
C GLU A 71 -22.07 3.84 -19.46
N LEU A 72 -20.96 3.24 -19.02
CA LEU A 72 -19.64 3.51 -19.58
C LEU A 72 -19.56 3.07 -21.05
N LYS A 73 -20.10 1.89 -21.37
CA LYS A 73 -20.19 1.40 -22.76
C LYS A 73 -21.06 2.31 -23.63
N ASN A 74 -22.18 2.80 -23.10
CA ASN A 74 -23.08 3.71 -23.80
C ASN A 74 -22.40 5.07 -24.05
N ALA A 75 -21.66 5.61 -23.07
CA ALA A 75 -20.89 6.83 -23.24
C ALA A 75 -19.84 6.69 -24.36
N LEU A 76 -19.14 5.55 -24.43
CA LEU A 76 -18.18 5.28 -25.52
C LEU A 76 -18.85 5.11 -26.90
N SER A 77 -20.04 4.50 -26.94
CA SER A 77 -20.69 4.13 -28.21
C SER A 77 -21.55 5.26 -28.79
N LYS A 78 -22.38 5.90 -27.96
CA LYS A 78 -23.35 6.91 -28.39
C LYS A 78 -22.78 8.33 -28.32
N LYS A 79 -21.90 8.59 -27.35
CA LYS A 79 -21.30 9.91 -27.05
C LYS A 79 -22.34 11.05 -26.94
N ASP A 80 -23.58 10.74 -26.55
CA ASP A 80 -24.64 11.73 -26.37
C ASP A 80 -24.58 12.36 -24.97
N GLU A 81 -25.12 13.57 -24.84
CA GLU A 81 -25.07 14.37 -23.60
C GLU A 81 -25.70 13.64 -22.39
N VAL A 82 -26.77 12.87 -22.59
CA VAL A 82 -27.45 12.13 -21.53
C VAL A 82 -26.57 10.98 -21.04
N SER A 83 -25.96 10.23 -21.96
CA SER A 83 -25.03 9.14 -21.61
C SER A 83 -23.78 9.66 -20.90
N LEU A 84 -23.22 10.80 -21.34
CA LEU A 84 -22.08 11.44 -20.69
C LEU A 84 -22.43 11.98 -19.31
N ALA A 85 -23.59 12.62 -19.15
CA ALA A 85 -24.06 13.11 -17.85
C ALA A 85 -24.24 11.97 -16.84
N ARG A 86 -24.85 10.84 -17.24
CA ARG A 86 -24.99 9.66 -16.38
C ARG A 86 -23.63 9.08 -15.99
N THR A 87 -22.71 9.00 -16.94
CA THR A 87 -21.36 8.48 -16.68
C THR A 87 -20.61 9.39 -15.72
N ASN A 88 -20.68 10.71 -15.90
CA ASN A 88 -20.09 11.67 -14.97
C ASN A 88 -20.62 11.48 -13.53
N SER A 89 -21.94 11.30 -13.35
CA SER A 89 -22.51 11.03 -12.01
C SER A 89 -22.04 9.71 -11.41
N ILE A 90 -21.86 8.66 -12.23
CA ILE A 90 -21.31 7.38 -11.77
C ILE A 90 -19.85 7.57 -11.34
N LEU A 91 -19.04 8.28 -12.13
CA LEU A 91 -17.64 8.55 -11.80
C LEU A 91 -17.51 9.37 -10.52
N ASP A 92 -18.40 10.35 -10.30
CA ASP A 92 -18.47 11.11 -9.04
C ASP A 92 -18.78 10.20 -7.85
N HIS A 93 -19.74 9.28 -8.02
CA HIS A 93 -20.10 8.34 -6.97
C HIS A 93 -18.92 7.43 -6.62
N PHE A 94 -18.26 6.82 -7.61
CA PHE A 94 -17.09 5.97 -7.38
C PHE A 94 -15.93 6.75 -6.75
N LYS A 95 -15.65 7.97 -7.23
CA LYS A 95 -14.64 8.84 -6.63
C LYS A 95 -14.88 9.06 -5.13
N ASN A 96 -16.13 9.24 -4.72
CA ASN A 96 -16.47 9.47 -3.32
C ASN A 96 -16.52 8.18 -2.49
N THR A 97 -16.99 7.08 -3.07
CA THR A 97 -17.08 5.77 -2.39
C THR A 97 -15.71 5.14 -2.18
N ASP A 98 -14.87 5.10 -3.22
CA ASP A 98 -13.54 4.48 -3.17
C ASP A 98 -12.45 5.43 -2.65
N GLN A 99 -12.81 6.69 -2.37
CA GLN A 99 -11.90 7.75 -1.90
C GLN A 99 -10.65 7.94 -2.78
N VAL A 100 -10.79 7.71 -4.09
CA VAL A 100 -9.74 7.96 -5.07
C VAL A 100 -9.65 9.45 -5.42
N ASP A 101 -8.51 9.89 -5.94
CA ASP A 101 -8.31 11.28 -6.33
C ASP A 101 -9.23 11.69 -7.49
N VAL A 102 -9.21 10.94 -8.60
CA VAL A 102 -9.99 11.21 -9.82
C VAL A 102 -10.43 9.90 -10.47
N SER A 103 -11.68 9.86 -10.96
CA SER A 103 -12.23 8.76 -11.78
C SER A 103 -12.69 9.32 -13.12
N TYR A 104 -12.23 8.74 -14.23
CA TYR A 104 -12.43 9.29 -15.56
C TYR A 104 -12.46 8.21 -16.64
N LEU A 105 -13.13 8.52 -17.76
CA LEU A 105 -13.31 7.63 -18.90
C LEU A 105 -12.60 8.20 -20.13
N ILE A 106 -11.74 7.39 -20.71
CA ILE A 106 -10.97 7.72 -21.91
C ILE A 106 -11.51 6.93 -23.10
N ASP A 107 -11.68 7.57 -24.26
CA ASP A 107 -12.07 6.89 -25.49
C ASP A 107 -10.89 6.23 -26.23
N LEU A 108 -11.18 5.54 -27.33
CA LEU A 108 -10.18 4.76 -28.09
C LEU A 108 -9.07 5.63 -28.69
N ASP A 109 -9.32 6.92 -28.88
CA ASP A 109 -8.35 7.89 -29.41
C ASP A 109 -7.49 8.52 -28.28
N GLY A 110 -7.74 8.10 -27.04
CA GLY A 110 -7.05 8.59 -25.85
C GLY A 110 -7.64 9.87 -25.27
N ASN A 111 -8.81 10.33 -25.73
CA ASN A 111 -9.44 11.56 -25.22
C ASN A 111 -10.31 11.25 -24.00
N THR A 112 -10.21 12.08 -22.97
CA THR A 112 -11.08 11.98 -21.79
C THR A 112 -12.47 12.53 -22.12
N ILE A 113 -13.48 11.67 -22.09
CA ILE A 113 -14.87 12.01 -22.46
C ILE A 113 -15.79 12.21 -21.25
N ALA A 114 -15.42 11.68 -20.09
CA ALA A 114 -16.14 11.88 -18.83
C ALA A 114 -15.14 11.89 -17.67
N SER A 115 -15.38 12.70 -16.64
CA SER A 115 -14.48 12.79 -15.48
C SER A 115 -15.20 13.29 -14.22
N SER A 116 -14.80 12.76 -13.08
CA SER A 116 -15.23 13.22 -11.76
C SER A 116 -14.70 14.62 -11.43
N ASN A 117 -13.53 15.00 -11.95
CA ASN A 117 -12.93 16.32 -11.74
C ASN A 117 -13.31 17.36 -12.82
N ARG A 118 -14.37 17.11 -13.61
CA ARG A 118 -14.74 17.95 -14.76
C ARG A 118 -14.96 19.44 -14.45
N ASN A 119 -15.33 19.76 -13.21
CA ASN A 119 -15.60 21.12 -12.74
C ASN A 119 -14.43 21.75 -11.96
N ALA A 120 -13.31 21.03 -11.81
CA ALA A 120 -12.12 21.52 -11.12
C ALA A 120 -11.20 22.29 -12.08
N SER A 121 -10.31 23.12 -11.54
CA SER A 121 -9.34 23.89 -12.35
C SER A 121 -8.34 23.00 -13.11
N ASP A 122 -8.08 21.81 -12.59
CA ASP A 122 -7.19 20.78 -13.12
C ASP A 122 -7.97 19.66 -13.82
N SER A 123 -9.14 19.99 -14.37
CA SER A 123 -10.04 19.05 -15.06
C SER A 123 -9.34 18.23 -16.13
N PHE A 124 -9.61 16.92 -16.13
CA PHE A 124 -9.12 16.00 -17.16
C PHE A 124 -10.01 15.99 -18.39
N MET A 125 -11.18 16.62 -18.35
CA MET A 125 -12.12 16.63 -19.47
C MET A 125 -11.46 17.18 -20.75
N GLY A 126 -11.56 16.45 -21.85
CA GLY A 126 -10.99 16.83 -23.14
C GLY A 126 -9.47 16.66 -23.26
N GLN A 127 -8.77 16.31 -22.18
CA GLN A 127 -7.34 16.03 -22.24
C GLN A 127 -7.07 14.69 -22.95
N ASN A 128 -6.00 14.65 -23.73
CA ASN A 128 -5.55 13.43 -24.40
C ASN A 128 -4.45 12.73 -23.60
N TYR A 129 -4.62 11.44 -23.36
CA TYR A 129 -3.70 10.59 -22.63
C TYR A 129 -3.24 9.36 -23.44
N ALA A 130 -3.34 9.40 -24.77
CA ALA A 130 -2.94 8.30 -25.65
C ALA A 130 -1.46 7.87 -25.48
N PHE A 131 -0.62 8.81 -25.05
CA PHE A 131 0.81 8.60 -24.81
C PHE A 131 1.13 8.03 -23.42
N ARG A 132 0.14 7.94 -22.52
CA ARG A 132 0.36 7.44 -21.15
C ARG A 132 0.53 5.92 -21.16
N PRO A 133 1.52 5.37 -20.44
CA PRO A 133 1.72 3.92 -20.38
C PRO A 133 0.46 3.17 -19.96
N TYR A 134 -0.24 3.62 -18.91
CA TYR A 134 -1.46 2.95 -18.44
C TYR A 134 -2.52 2.80 -19.55
N PHE A 135 -2.66 3.81 -20.43
CA PHE A 135 -3.62 3.77 -21.54
C PHE A 135 -3.14 2.80 -22.63
N GLN A 136 -1.86 2.91 -23.01
CA GLN A 136 -1.24 2.05 -24.03
C GLN A 136 -1.27 0.56 -23.67
N HIS A 137 -1.18 0.25 -22.38
CA HIS A 137 -1.28 -1.10 -21.83
C HIS A 137 -2.74 -1.57 -21.78
N ALA A 138 -3.65 -0.76 -21.22
CA ALA A 138 -5.08 -1.10 -21.11
C ALA A 138 -5.75 -1.35 -22.46
N ILE A 139 -5.46 -0.54 -23.49
CA ILE A 139 -6.06 -0.70 -24.83
C ILE A 139 -5.61 -1.99 -25.53
N LYS A 140 -4.45 -2.55 -25.14
CA LYS A 140 -3.95 -3.84 -25.62
C LYS A 140 -4.55 -5.03 -24.87
N GLY A 141 -5.41 -4.79 -23.88
CA GLY A 141 -5.97 -5.83 -23.01
C GLY A 141 -5.05 -6.28 -21.87
N ASP A 142 -3.96 -5.54 -21.62
CA ASP A 142 -2.99 -5.81 -20.54
C ASP A 142 -2.97 -4.63 -19.56
N PRO A 143 -4.04 -4.41 -18.76
CA PRO A 143 -4.10 -3.27 -17.85
C PRO A 143 -3.01 -3.37 -16.77
N THR A 144 -2.30 -2.28 -16.54
CA THR A 144 -1.33 -2.18 -15.44
C THR A 144 -2.05 -2.30 -14.11
N VAL A 145 -1.64 -3.27 -13.29
CA VAL A 145 -2.05 -3.45 -11.89
C VAL A 145 -1.10 -2.70 -10.97
#